data_AF-A0A396I7F2-F1
#
_entry.id   AF-A0A396I7F2-F1
#
_cell.length_a   1.000
_cell.length_b   1.000
_cell.length_c   1.000
_cell.angle_alpha   90.00
_cell.angle_beta   90.00
_cell.angle_gamma   90.00
#
_symmetry.space_group_name_H-M   'P 1'
#
loop_
_entity.id
_entity.type
_entity.pdbx_description
1 polymer ?
#
loop_
_entity_poly.entity_id
_entity_poly.type
_entity_poly.pdbx_seq_one_letter_code
_entity_poly.pdbx_strand_id
1 'polypeptide(L)'
;MSDLEAPLRPKRKKIWVDYFVQFRWILVIFVVLPISFTLYFLTYLGDVRSEWKSFKTRQKEHDANVEKVVKRLKQRNPSKDGLVCTARKPWIAVGMRNVDYKRARHFEVDLSAFRNVLNIDKERMVARVEPLVNMGQITRVTDNDEKVPDFVETMIYSPTRAVCMTGRYASKEEAKKKGNKINSVGWWYKTWFYQHAETALKKGLFVEYIPTREYYHRHTRCLYWEGKLILPFADQWWFRFLFGWLMPPKVSLLKATQGEAIRNYYHEMHVIQDILVPLYKVGDALEWVDREMEIYPLWLCPHKLYKLPVKTMVYPEAGFELQRRQGDTQDAQMFTDVGVYYAPGPVLRGEVFDGADAVRRLENWMIENHCFQPQYAVSELNEKSFWRMFDAGLYEHCRKKYGAVGTFMSVYYKSKKGRKTEKEVREAEQAHLETAYAEVDQPAD
;
A
#
# COMPACT_ATOMS: atom_id res chain seq x y z
N MET A 1 23.58 -19.33 -40.98
CA MET A 1 23.75 -18.05 -40.26
C MET A 1 22.75 -17.04 -40.83
N SER A 2 21.57 -16.89 -40.23
CA SER A 2 20.75 -15.65 -40.33
C SER A 2 19.48 -15.65 -39.47
N ASP A 3 19.27 -16.60 -38.56
CA ASP A 3 18.18 -16.47 -37.57
C ASP A 3 18.70 -15.68 -36.35
N LEU A 4 19.05 -14.42 -36.60
CA LEU A 4 19.12 -13.43 -35.53
C LEU A 4 17.67 -13.17 -35.13
N GLU A 5 17.25 -13.86 -34.07
CA GLU A 5 15.96 -13.74 -33.40
C GLU A 5 15.43 -12.30 -33.47
N ALA A 6 14.36 -12.10 -34.25
CA ALA A 6 13.62 -10.85 -34.19
C ALA A 6 13.25 -10.60 -32.72
N PRO A 7 13.47 -9.40 -32.17
CA PRO A 7 13.14 -9.15 -30.77
C PRO A 7 11.66 -9.46 -30.55
N LEU A 8 11.37 -10.30 -29.54
CA LEU A 8 10.02 -10.77 -29.16
C LEU A 8 9.00 -9.62 -29.07
N ARG A 9 9.46 -8.38 -28.84
CA ARG A 9 8.64 -7.18 -28.78
C ARG A 9 9.30 -6.05 -29.61
N PRO A 10 8.51 -5.27 -30.37
CA PRO A 10 9.03 -4.12 -31.10
C PRO A 10 9.55 -3.04 -30.14
N LYS A 11 10.55 -2.26 -30.58
CA LYS A 11 11.05 -1.12 -29.80
C LYS A 11 10.03 0.02 -29.78
N ARG A 12 9.86 0.63 -28.61
CA ARG A 12 9.01 1.80 -28.44
C ARG A 12 9.74 3.04 -28.96
N LYS A 13 9.02 3.91 -29.69
CA LYS A 13 9.55 5.23 -30.03
C LYS A 13 9.69 6.08 -28.76
N LYS A 14 10.82 6.76 -28.61
CA LYS A 14 11.01 7.74 -27.53
C LYS A 14 10.20 8.99 -27.82
N ILE A 15 9.55 9.52 -26.81
CA ILE A 15 8.80 10.77 -26.84
C ILE A 15 9.50 11.80 -25.97
N TRP A 16 9.13 13.08 -26.12
CA TRP A 16 9.72 14.17 -25.33
C TRP A 16 9.62 13.93 -23.80
N VAL A 17 8.56 13.27 -23.33
CA VAL A 17 8.36 12.91 -21.92
C VAL A 17 9.48 12.02 -21.37
N ASP A 18 10.06 11.13 -22.19
CA ASP A 18 11.18 10.27 -21.79
C ASP A 18 12.39 11.07 -21.33
N TYR A 19 12.70 12.13 -22.06
CA TYR A 19 13.81 13.03 -21.73
C TYR A 19 13.53 13.81 -20.44
N PHE A 20 12.31 14.29 -20.24
CA PHE A 20 11.94 14.95 -18.98
C PHE A 20 12.02 14.01 -17.78
N VAL A 21 11.61 12.75 -17.92
CA VAL A 21 11.76 11.73 -16.88
C VAL A 21 13.23 11.46 -16.59
N GLN A 22 14.08 11.39 -17.63
CA GLN A 22 15.52 11.19 -17.48
C GLN A 22 16.21 12.30 -16.66
N PHE A 23 15.82 13.57 -16.81
CA PHE A 23 16.40 14.70 -16.07
C PHE A 23 15.65 15.06 -14.78
N ARG A 24 14.57 14.34 -14.46
CA ARG A 24 13.72 14.61 -13.30
C ARG A 24 14.47 14.56 -11.97
N TRP A 25 15.56 13.79 -11.89
CA TRP A 25 16.40 13.69 -10.70
C TRP A 25 16.89 15.06 -10.22
N ILE A 26 17.10 16.04 -11.11
CA ILE A 26 17.56 17.40 -10.75
C ILE A 26 16.52 18.06 -9.83
N LEU A 27 15.27 18.11 -10.30
CA LEU A 27 14.16 18.65 -9.51
C LEU A 27 13.95 17.85 -8.22
N VAL A 28 14.15 16.53 -8.26
CA VAL A 28 13.99 15.69 -7.08
C VAL A 28 15.04 16.04 -6.02
N ILE A 29 16.31 16.16 -6.39
CA ILE A 29 17.40 16.45 -5.44
C ILE A 29 17.29 17.87 -4.87
N PHE A 30 17.09 18.87 -5.73
CA PHE A 30 17.21 20.27 -5.29
C PHE A 30 15.91 20.86 -4.75
N VAL A 31 14.75 20.24 -5.03
CA VAL A 31 13.45 20.76 -4.59
C VAL A 31 12.69 19.72 -3.75
N VAL A 32 12.46 18.53 -4.28
CA VAL A 32 11.58 17.55 -3.63
C VAL A 32 12.19 17.02 -2.33
N LEU A 33 13.46 16.62 -2.34
CA LEU A 33 14.14 16.05 -1.17
C LEU A 33 14.23 17.03 0.01
N PRO A 34 14.70 18.29 -0.15
CA PRO A 34 14.75 19.27 0.94
C PRO A 34 13.37 19.54 1.55
N ILE A 35 12.35 19.79 0.72
CA ILE A 35 10.99 20.05 1.21
C ILE A 35 10.42 18.80 1.89
N SER A 36 10.66 17.61 1.34
CA SER A 36 10.24 16.35 1.96
C SER A 36 10.82 16.18 3.35
N PHE A 37 12.14 16.40 3.49
CA PHE A 37 12.83 16.36 4.76
C PHE A 37 12.23 17.33 5.77
N THR A 38 12.01 18.60 5.38
CA THR A 38 11.36 19.59 6.25
C THR A 38 9.97 19.13 6.70
N LEU A 39 9.13 18.62 5.80
CA LEU A 39 7.79 18.13 6.15
C LEU A 39 7.83 16.93 7.09
N TYR A 40 8.74 15.98 6.87
CA TYR A 40 8.93 14.83 7.76
C TYR A 40 9.42 15.28 9.14
N PHE A 41 10.36 16.23 9.19
CA PHE A 41 10.87 16.77 10.43
C PHE A 41 9.78 17.48 11.24
N LEU A 42 8.96 18.32 10.60
CA LEU A 42 7.80 18.96 11.25
C LEU A 42 6.77 17.95 11.75
N THR A 43 6.52 16.88 10.98
CA THR A 43 5.62 15.80 11.41
C THR A 43 6.19 15.09 12.64
N TYR A 44 7.47 14.75 12.63
CA TYR A 44 8.17 14.13 13.75
C TYR A 44 8.11 14.99 15.02
N LEU A 45 8.35 16.30 14.91
CA LEU A 45 8.20 17.22 16.06
C LEU A 45 6.76 17.21 16.61
N GLY A 46 5.76 17.13 15.73
CA GLY A 46 4.36 17.01 16.12
C GLY A 46 4.07 15.69 16.88
N ASP A 47 4.61 14.58 16.38
CA ASP A 47 4.44 13.26 16.99
C ASP A 47 5.10 13.20 18.38
N VAL A 48 6.33 13.71 18.52
CA VAL A 48 7.05 13.77 19.81
C VAL A 48 6.29 14.64 20.83
N ARG A 49 5.76 15.79 20.40
CA ARG A 49 4.93 16.64 21.27
C ARG A 49 3.65 15.95 21.72
N SER A 50 3.02 15.14 20.85
CA SER A 50 1.85 14.34 21.23
C SER A 50 2.24 13.24 22.22
N GLU A 51 3.40 12.61 22.03
CA GLU A 51 3.92 11.55 22.89
C GLU A 51 4.10 12.02 24.34
N TRP A 52 4.44 13.29 24.58
CA TRP A 52 4.56 13.87 25.92
C TRP A 52 3.23 14.03 26.66
N LYS A 53 2.10 13.92 25.97
CA LYS A 53 0.77 14.02 26.59
C LYS A 53 0.35 12.69 27.19
N SER A 54 -0.30 12.74 28.36
CA SER A 54 -0.94 11.55 28.97
C SER A 54 -2.08 11.02 28.11
N PHE A 55 -2.38 9.71 28.19
CA PHE A 55 -3.53 9.11 27.51
C PHE A 55 -4.85 9.81 27.86
N LYS A 56 -5.04 10.22 29.11
CA LYS A 56 -6.23 10.97 29.56
C LYS A 56 -6.37 12.30 28.82
N THR A 57 -5.26 13.02 28.61
CA THR A 57 -5.25 14.27 27.84
C THR A 57 -5.56 14.00 26.38
N ARG A 58 -4.97 12.98 25.77
CA ARG A 58 -5.24 12.61 24.36
C ARG A 58 -6.68 12.18 24.14
N GLN A 59 -7.28 11.44 25.07
CA GLN A 59 -8.69 11.08 25.00
C GLN A 59 -9.61 12.31 25.05
N LYS A 60 -9.32 13.28 25.93
CA LYS A 60 -10.08 14.55 25.94
C LYS A 60 -9.97 15.33 24.63
N GLU A 61 -8.76 15.39 24.06
CA GLU A 61 -8.54 16.03 22.75
C GLU A 61 -9.27 15.29 21.63
N HIS A 62 -9.26 13.95 21.66
CA HIS A 62 -10.03 13.11 20.76
C HIS A 62 -11.52 13.45 20.81
N ASP A 63 -12.11 13.41 22.00
CA ASP A 63 -13.55 13.66 22.19
C ASP A 63 -13.94 15.06 21.68
N ALA A 64 -13.15 16.09 22.00
CA ALA A 64 -13.36 17.44 21.50
C ALA A 64 -13.22 17.54 19.96
N ASN A 65 -12.31 16.78 19.35
CA ASN A 65 -12.17 16.72 17.89
C ASN A 65 -13.33 15.95 17.24
N VAL A 66 -13.84 14.89 17.88
CA VAL A 66 -15.04 14.16 17.44
C VAL A 66 -16.24 15.10 17.40
N GLU A 67 -16.45 15.91 18.44
CA GLU A 67 -17.54 16.89 18.48
C GLU A 67 -17.46 17.89 17.31
N LYS A 68 -16.25 18.38 16.98
CA LYS A 68 -16.04 19.26 15.82
C LYS A 68 -16.41 18.56 14.51
N VAL A 69 -16.02 17.30 14.35
CA VAL A 69 -16.37 16.49 13.16
C VAL A 69 -17.87 16.26 13.08
N VAL A 70 -18.53 15.92 14.19
CA VAL A 70 -19.99 15.74 14.25
C VAL A 70 -20.71 17.04 13.89
N LYS A 71 -20.28 18.17 14.47
CA LYS A 71 -20.83 19.50 14.14
C LYS A 71 -20.65 19.81 12.66
N ARG A 72 -19.48 19.52 12.09
CA ARG A 72 -19.22 19.70 10.66
C ARG A 72 -20.13 18.81 9.81
N LEU A 73 -20.27 17.53 10.13
CA LEU A 73 -21.15 16.61 9.39
C LEU A 73 -22.61 17.04 9.40
N LYS A 74 -23.11 17.56 10.53
CA LYS A 74 -24.49 18.08 10.65
C LYS A 74 -24.78 19.31 9.79
N GLN A 75 -23.75 20.03 9.34
CA GLN A 75 -23.92 21.17 8.43
C GLN A 75 -24.13 20.76 6.97
N ARG A 76 -23.92 19.48 6.64
CA ARG A 76 -24.06 19.00 5.27
C ARG A 76 -25.52 19.08 4.82
N ASN A 77 -25.74 19.71 3.67
CA ASN A 77 -26.95 19.60 2.90
C ASN A 77 -26.74 18.61 1.73
N PRO A 78 -27.34 17.39 1.76
CA PRO A 78 -27.14 16.38 0.72
C PRO A 78 -27.45 16.89 -0.70
N SER A 79 -28.46 17.75 -0.84
CA SER A 79 -28.90 18.30 -2.13
C SER A 79 -27.94 19.35 -2.70
N LYS A 80 -27.03 19.92 -1.90
CA LYS A 80 -26.10 20.98 -2.32
C LYS A 80 -24.63 20.59 -2.22
N ASP A 81 -24.26 19.77 -1.25
CA ASP A 81 -22.86 19.57 -0.87
C ASP A 81 -22.25 18.28 -1.42
N GLY A 82 -23.06 17.40 -2.01
CA GLY A 82 -22.60 16.14 -2.62
C GLY A 82 -22.04 15.14 -1.61
N LEU A 83 -21.16 14.24 -2.08
CA LEU A 83 -20.65 13.13 -1.27
C LEU A 83 -19.66 13.58 -0.18
N VAL A 84 -19.73 12.95 0.99
CA VAL A 84 -18.80 13.20 2.11
C VAL A 84 -17.44 12.57 1.81
N CYS A 85 -16.37 13.33 2.06
CA CYS A 85 -15.02 12.81 2.04
C CYS A 85 -14.10 13.50 3.04
N THR A 86 -12.95 12.89 3.32
CA THR A 86 -11.91 13.52 4.14
C THR A 86 -11.31 14.72 3.41
N ALA A 87 -11.02 15.82 4.11
CA ALA A 87 -10.33 17.02 3.57
C ALA A 87 -8.87 16.77 3.14
N ARG A 88 -8.38 15.53 3.27
CA ARG A 88 -7.06 15.11 2.79
C ARG A 88 -6.93 15.40 1.30
N LYS A 89 -6.06 16.35 0.96
CA LYS A 89 -5.83 16.74 -0.43
C LYS A 89 -5.35 15.56 -1.29
N PRO A 90 -5.82 15.43 -2.55
CA PRO A 90 -5.50 14.30 -3.43
C PRO A 90 -4.00 13.97 -3.56
N TRP A 91 -3.15 14.99 -3.61
CA TRP A 91 -1.70 14.79 -3.74
C TRP A 91 -1.09 14.12 -2.52
N ILE A 92 -1.69 14.21 -1.33
CA ILE A 92 -1.18 13.58 -0.09
C ILE A 92 -1.36 12.05 -0.11
N ALA A 93 -2.23 11.51 -0.96
CA ALA A 93 -2.41 10.06 -1.09
C ALA A 93 -1.17 9.43 -1.76
N VAL A 94 -0.64 8.37 -1.13
CA VAL A 94 0.57 7.67 -1.59
C VAL A 94 0.31 6.89 -2.88
N GLY A 95 -0.85 6.23 -3.01
CA GLY A 95 -1.19 5.45 -4.21
C GLY A 95 -1.33 6.32 -5.47
N MET A 96 -1.14 5.71 -6.63
CA MET A 96 -1.27 6.38 -7.94
C MET A 96 -2.72 6.69 -8.34
N ARG A 97 -3.70 6.36 -7.49
CA ARG A 97 -5.14 6.57 -7.75
C ARG A 97 -5.48 8.04 -8.01
N ASN A 98 -6.32 8.25 -9.02
CA ASN A 98 -6.96 9.54 -9.25
C ASN A 98 -8.10 9.73 -8.26
N VAL A 99 -7.97 10.72 -7.38
CA VAL A 99 -8.95 11.03 -6.32
C VAL A 99 -10.02 12.01 -6.85
N ASP A 100 -10.38 11.88 -8.13
CA ASP A 100 -11.17 12.89 -8.87
C ASP A 100 -12.61 13.04 -8.37
N TYR A 101 -13.13 12.10 -7.57
CA TYR A 101 -14.42 12.31 -6.87
C TYR A 101 -14.38 13.52 -5.93
N LYS A 102 -13.18 13.94 -5.48
CA LYS A 102 -12.98 15.17 -4.70
C LYS A 102 -12.84 16.41 -5.59
N ARG A 103 -12.99 16.29 -6.90
CA ARG A 103 -13.06 17.42 -7.84
C ARG A 103 -14.50 17.74 -8.23
N ALA A 104 -15.38 16.73 -8.21
CA ALA A 104 -16.82 16.91 -8.28
C ALA A 104 -17.36 17.53 -6.98
N ARG A 105 -18.68 17.72 -6.88
CA ARG A 105 -19.36 18.22 -5.68
C ARG A 105 -19.12 17.29 -4.49
N HIS A 106 -18.52 17.81 -3.42
CA HIS A 106 -18.17 17.00 -2.26
C HIS A 106 -18.13 17.85 -0.98
N PHE A 107 -18.39 17.18 0.16
CA PHE A 107 -18.36 17.77 1.48
C PHE A 107 -17.12 17.30 2.25
N GLU A 108 -16.13 18.20 2.38
CA GLU A 108 -14.89 17.90 3.09
C GLU A 108 -15.06 17.94 4.62
N VAL A 109 -14.51 16.92 5.28
CA VAL A 109 -14.38 16.81 6.73
C VAL A 109 -12.90 16.69 7.08
N ASP A 110 -12.37 17.65 7.83
CA ASP A 110 -10.98 17.60 8.27
C ASP A 110 -10.79 16.62 9.42
N LEU A 111 -9.86 15.69 9.23
CA LEU A 111 -9.45 14.69 10.22
C LEU A 111 -7.96 14.83 10.60
N SER A 112 -7.30 15.92 10.22
CA SER A 112 -5.86 16.14 10.40
C SER A 112 -5.40 16.14 11.87
N ALA A 113 -6.32 16.36 12.81
CA ALA A 113 -6.07 16.34 14.24
C ALA A 113 -5.99 14.93 14.84
N PHE A 114 -6.52 13.92 14.14
CA PHE A 114 -6.68 12.56 14.67
C PHE A 114 -5.44 11.69 14.43
N ARG A 115 -4.38 11.87 15.23
CA ARG A 115 -3.06 11.24 15.08
C ARG A 115 -2.52 10.57 16.36
N ASN A 116 -3.36 10.32 17.34
CA ASN A 116 -3.00 9.86 18.68
C ASN A 116 -3.27 8.37 18.86
N VAL A 117 -2.34 7.69 19.53
CA VAL A 117 -2.64 6.43 20.21
C VAL A 117 -3.40 6.75 21.49
N LEU A 118 -4.62 6.23 21.63
CA LEU A 118 -5.54 6.53 22.73
C LEU A 118 -5.40 5.53 23.88
N ASN A 119 -5.29 4.24 23.56
CA ASN A 119 -5.11 3.18 24.56
C ASN A 119 -4.45 1.94 23.93
N ILE A 120 -3.61 1.24 24.68
CA ILE A 120 -3.09 -0.10 24.37
C ILE A 120 -3.42 -1.01 25.55
N ASP A 121 -4.33 -1.95 25.35
CA ASP A 121 -4.68 -2.98 26.31
C ASP A 121 -3.98 -4.28 25.91
N LYS A 122 -2.90 -4.62 26.62
CA LYS A 122 -2.08 -5.81 26.33
C LYS A 122 -2.75 -7.10 26.78
N GLU A 123 -3.63 -7.07 27.78
CA GLU A 123 -4.33 -8.28 28.26
C GLU A 123 -5.41 -8.70 27.28
N ARG A 124 -6.15 -7.73 26.73
CA ARG A 124 -7.22 -7.99 25.74
C ARG A 124 -6.72 -8.00 24.30
N MET A 125 -5.44 -7.66 24.08
CA MET A 125 -4.85 -7.48 22.75
C MET A 125 -5.61 -6.46 21.88
N VAL A 126 -6.03 -5.34 22.49
CA VAL A 126 -6.80 -4.29 21.83
C VAL A 126 -6.02 -2.98 21.80
N ALA A 127 -5.80 -2.44 20.60
CA ALA A 127 -5.25 -1.10 20.40
C ALA A 127 -6.36 -0.14 19.96
N ARG A 128 -6.57 0.96 20.71
CA ARG A 128 -7.45 2.06 20.32
C ARG A 128 -6.60 3.19 19.77
N VAL A 129 -6.70 3.43 18.46
CA VAL A 129 -5.90 4.42 17.74
C VAL A 129 -6.76 5.34 16.88
N GLU A 130 -6.28 6.56 16.68
CA GLU A 130 -6.87 7.49 15.74
C GLU A 130 -6.47 7.20 14.29
N PRO A 131 -7.31 7.57 13.28
CA PRO A 131 -7.11 7.20 11.87
C PRO A 131 -5.77 7.58 11.21
N LEU A 132 -5.02 8.57 11.73
CA LEU A 132 -3.73 8.99 11.18
C LEU A 132 -2.53 8.55 12.04
N VAL A 133 -2.73 7.65 13.01
CA VAL A 133 -1.61 6.98 13.69
C VAL A 133 -0.78 6.21 12.66
N ASN A 134 0.50 6.49 12.59
CA ASN A 134 1.42 5.83 11.68
C ASN A 134 2.02 4.56 12.29
N MET A 135 2.57 3.68 11.42
CA MET A 135 3.20 2.42 11.87
C MET A 135 4.30 2.66 12.92
N GLY A 136 5.10 3.72 12.76
CA GLY A 136 6.15 4.04 13.72
C GLY A 136 5.64 4.44 15.11
N GLN A 137 4.42 4.98 15.23
CA GLN A 137 3.78 5.30 16.50
C GLN A 137 3.21 4.05 17.17
N ILE A 138 2.46 3.20 16.45
CA ILE A 138 1.85 1.99 17.02
C ILE A 138 2.91 0.96 17.42
N THR A 139 3.93 0.73 16.60
CA THR A 139 4.95 -0.30 16.91
C THR A 139 5.75 0.02 18.16
N ARG A 140 5.95 1.31 18.49
CA ARG A 140 6.63 1.72 19.73
C ARG A 140 5.87 1.32 20.98
N VAL A 141 4.55 1.12 20.87
CA VAL A 141 3.68 0.89 22.02
C VAL A 141 3.12 -0.55 22.08
N THR A 142 3.29 -1.35 21.03
CA THR A 142 2.75 -2.73 20.92
C THR A 142 3.80 -3.85 20.90
N ASP A 143 5.03 -3.62 21.38
CA ASP A 143 6.07 -4.67 21.45
C ASP A 143 5.62 -5.83 22.38
N ASN A 144 5.81 -7.08 21.92
CA ASN A 144 5.44 -8.33 22.60
C ASN A 144 6.59 -9.36 22.51
N ASP A 145 6.68 -10.27 23.51
CA ASP A 145 7.82 -11.18 23.76
C ASP A 145 7.53 -12.67 23.41
N GLU A 146 6.54 -12.97 22.58
CA GLU A 146 6.15 -14.37 22.29
C GLU A 146 7.05 -15.09 21.27
N LYS A 147 7.13 -16.43 21.38
CA LYS A 147 8.11 -17.31 20.71
C LYS A 147 7.59 -17.98 19.44
N VAL A 148 7.17 -17.18 18.46
CA VAL A 148 7.01 -17.60 17.06
C VAL A 148 7.82 -16.62 16.21
N PRO A 149 8.23 -16.92 14.95
CA PRO A 149 8.80 -15.89 14.11
C PRO A 149 7.78 -14.75 13.93
N ASP A 150 8.03 -13.62 14.57
CA ASP A 150 7.18 -12.42 14.50
C ASP A 150 7.06 -11.90 13.05
N PHE A 151 8.07 -12.18 12.25
CA PHE A 151 8.16 -11.73 10.87
C PHE A 151 8.65 -12.84 9.97
N VAL A 152 8.00 -12.99 8.82
CA VAL A 152 8.47 -13.79 7.70
C VAL A 152 8.30 -12.94 6.46
N GLU A 153 9.39 -12.74 5.71
CA GLU A 153 9.32 -12.14 4.38
C GLU A 153 10.30 -12.83 3.43
N THR A 154 10.05 -12.72 2.14
CA THR A 154 10.96 -13.24 1.10
C THR A 154 11.14 -12.19 0.02
N MET A 155 12.36 -12.06 -0.48
CA MET A 155 12.69 -11.23 -1.63
C MET A 155 13.14 -12.12 -2.78
N ILE A 156 12.46 -12.02 -3.92
CA ILE A 156 12.81 -12.77 -5.13
C ILE A 156 13.53 -11.83 -6.08
N TYR A 157 14.74 -12.18 -6.51
CA TYR A 157 15.60 -11.35 -7.37
C TYR A 157 15.65 -11.81 -8.83
N SER A 158 15.26 -13.06 -9.07
CA SER A 158 15.15 -13.69 -10.39
C SER A 158 14.37 -15.00 -10.26
N PRO A 159 13.99 -15.68 -11.35
CA PRO A 159 13.29 -16.99 -11.29
C PRO A 159 14.00 -18.05 -10.43
N THR A 160 15.32 -17.94 -10.27
CA THR A 160 16.14 -18.93 -9.56
C THR A 160 16.85 -18.40 -8.32
N ARG A 161 16.60 -17.14 -7.92
CA ARG A 161 17.30 -16.50 -6.79
C ARG A 161 16.31 -15.81 -5.86
N ALA A 162 16.25 -16.27 -4.62
CA ALA A 162 15.43 -15.69 -3.57
C ALA A 162 16.16 -15.67 -2.23
N VAL A 163 15.81 -14.71 -1.37
CA VAL A 163 16.29 -14.60 0.00
C VAL A 163 15.07 -14.64 0.92
N CYS A 164 14.95 -15.73 1.67
CA CYS A 164 13.94 -15.87 2.72
C CYS A 164 14.53 -15.35 4.03
N MET A 165 13.74 -14.58 4.79
CA MET A 165 14.16 -14.09 6.09
C MET A 165 13.05 -14.22 7.12
N THR A 166 13.47 -14.63 8.31
CA THR A 166 12.61 -14.76 9.49
C THR A 166 13.14 -13.83 10.58
N GLY A 167 12.26 -13.09 11.22
CA GLY A 167 12.57 -12.24 12.37
C GLY A 167 11.92 -12.79 13.62
N ARG A 168 12.62 -12.71 14.75
CA ARG A 168 12.08 -12.89 16.08
C ARG A 168 12.57 -11.78 16.97
N TYR A 169 11.77 -11.34 17.93
CA TYR A 169 12.23 -10.44 18.96
C TYR A 169 13.37 -11.07 19.77
N ALA A 170 14.31 -10.22 20.16
CA ALA A 170 15.46 -10.59 20.97
C ALA A 170 15.71 -9.49 22.01
N SER A 171 16.07 -9.89 23.22
CA SER A 171 16.36 -8.91 24.27
C SER A 171 17.66 -8.15 23.96
N LYS A 172 17.84 -6.97 24.56
CA LYS A 172 19.08 -6.19 24.41
C LYS A 172 20.30 -6.95 24.93
N GLU A 173 20.11 -7.76 25.96
CA GLU A 173 21.15 -8.60 26.56
C GLU A 173 21.57 -9.71 25.60
N GLU A 174 20.60 -10.39 24.96
CA GLU A 174 20.89 -11.37 23.90
C GLU A 174 21.66 -10.74 22.76
N ALA A 175 21.17 -9.62 22.21
CA ALA A 175 21.80 -8.94 21.07
C ALA A 175 23.25 -8.50 21.34
N LYS A 176 23.60 -8.20 22.61
CA LYS A 176 24.95 -7.77 23.02
C LYS A 176 25.91 -8.91 23.37
N LYS A 177 25.48 -10.18 23.35
CA LYS A 177 26.37 -11.32 23.61
C LYS A 177 27.52 -11.35 22.60
N LYS A 178 28.71 -11.74 23.06
CA LYS A 178 29.91 -11.85 22.22
C LYS A 178 29.64 -12.79 21.03
N GLY A 179 29.97 -12.35 19.82
CA GLY A 179 29.72 -13.09 18.58
C GLY A 179 28.45 -12.68 17.83
N ASN A 180 27.49 -12.01 18.50
CA ASN A 180 26.31 -11.47 17.84
C ASN A 180 26.63 -10.16 17.12
N LYS A 181 26.04 -9.97 15.93
CA LYS A 181 26.22 -8.78 15.11
C LYS A 181 24.96 -7.92 15.13
N ILE A 182 25.07 -6.74 15.74
CA ILE A 182 24.02 -5.72 15.66
C ILE A 182 24.20 -4.94 14.35
N ASN A 183 23.17 -4.95 13.50
CA ASN A 183 23.17 -4.23 12.23
C ASN A 183 22.08 -3.15 12.23
N SER A 184 22.49 -1.90 12.46
CA SER A 184 21.62 -0.75 12.21
C SER A 184 21.47 -0.49 10.72
N VAL A 185 20.57 -1.22 10.05
CA VAL A 185 20.30 -1.09 8.60
C VAL A 185 19.74 0.28 8.19
N GLY A 186 19.22 1.04 9.15
CA GLY A 186 18.59 2.35 8.97
C GLY A 186 19.58 3.52 8.83
N TRP A 187 20.90 3.31 8.96
CA TRP A 187 21.89 4.37 8.71
C TRP A 187 21.88 4.82 7.25
N TRP A 188 21.92 6.13 7.00
CA TRP A 188 21.68 6.69 5.67
C TRP A 188 22.73 6.36 4.62
N TYR A 189 23.96 6.12 5.04
CA TYR A 189 25.08 5.79 4.17
C TYR A 189 25.13 4.30 3.79
N LYS A 190 24.39 3.43 4.50
CA LYS A 190 24.38 1.98 4.23
C LYS A 190 23.61 1.64 2.97
N THR A 191 23.92 0.47 2.40
CA THR A 191 23.17 -0.08 1.28
C THR A 191 21.69 -0.21 1.62
N TRP A 192 20.85 -0.08 0.60
CA TRP A 192 19.42 -0.26 0.78
C TRP A 192 19.13 -1.70 1.22
N PHE A 193 18.07 -1.89 2.01
CA PHE A 193 17.86 -3.15 2.70
C PHE A 193 17.74 -4.34 1.75
N TYR A 194 17.04 -4.20 0.62
CA TYR A 194 16.97 -5.28 -0.37
C TYR A 194 18.34 -5.62 -0.98
N GLN A 195 19.25 -4.66 -1.14
CA GLN A 195 20.61 -4.93 -1.62
C GLN A 195 21.45 -5.62 -0.55
N HIS A 196 21.25 -5.26 0.72
CA HIS A 196 21.87 -5.93 1.86
C HIS A 196 21.39 -7.39 1.98
N ALA A 197 20.08 -7.61 1.90
CA ALA A 197 19.47 -8.94 1.91
C ALA A 197 19.99 -9.80 0.75
N GLU A 198 20.15 -9.23 -0.45
CA GLU A 198 20.70 -9.94 -1.62
C GLU A 198 22.10 -10.54 -1.36
N THR A 199 22.88 -9.95 -0.44
CA THR A 199 24.21 -10.50 -0.09
C THR A 199 24.14 -11.90 0.52
N ALA A 200 22.99 -12.31 1.06
CA ALA A 200 22.75 -13.68 1.53
C ALA A 200 22.93 -14.73 0.41
N LEU A 201 22.62 -14.37 -0.84
CA LEU A 201 22.79 -15.27 -1.98
C LEU A 201 24.26 -15.68 -2.20
N LYS A 202 25.21 -14.85 -1.76
CA LYS A 202 26.64 -15.16 -1.83
C LYS A 202 27.21 -15.66 -0.51
N LYS A 203 26.71 -15.15 0.61
CA LYS A 203 27.22 -15.46 1.95
C LYS A 203 26.64 -16.72 2.57
N GLY A 204 25.50 -17.20 2.07
CA GLY A 204 24.70 -18.23 2.72
C GLY A 204 23.93 -17.71 3.92
N LEU A 205 23.52 -18.63 4.79
CA LEU A 205 22.74 -18.34 5.99
C LEU A 205 23.54 -17.49 6.98
N PHE A 206 22.96 -16.38 7.44
CA PHE A 206 23.53 -15.57 8.52
C PHE A 206 22.43 -14.99 9.41
N VAL A 207 22.82 -14.56 10.62
CA VAL A 207 21.95 -13.94 11.60
C VAL A 207 22.48 -12.55 11.95
N GLU A 208 21.58 -11.57 11.98
CA GLU A 208 21.86 -10.20 12.42
C GLU A 208 20.76 -9.71 13.35
N TYR A 209 21.15 -8.90 14.33
CA TYR A 209 20.23 -8.24 15.25
C TYR A 209 19.97 -6.83 14.74
N ILE A 210 18.74 -6.56 14.31
CA ILE A 210 18.34 -5.27 13.77
C ILE A 210 17.48 -4.56 14.83
N PRO A 211 17.77 -3.29 15.18
CA PRO A 211 16.92 -2.53 16.09
C PRO A 211 15.47 -2.50 15.59
N THR A 212 14.49 -2.79 16.45
CA THR A 212 13.06 -2.95 16.11
C THR A 212 12.53 -1.84 15.19
N ARG A 213 12.80 -0.57 15.54
CA ARG A 213 12.37 0.58 14.72
C ARG A 213 12.99 0.56 13.32
N GLU A 214 14.27 0.20 13.21
CA GLU A 214 14.96 0.14 11.92
C GLU A 214 14.45 -1.03 11.08
N TYR A 215 14.12 -2.16 11.71
CA TYR A 215 13.48 -3.27 11.03
C TYR A 215 12.14 -2.86 10.42
N TYR A 216 11.24 -2.22 11.17
CA TYR A 216 9.96 -1.73 10.63
C TYR A 216 10.12 -0.72 9.47
N HIS A 217 11.19 0.07 9.47
CA HIS A 217 11.44 1.09 8.45
C HIS A 217 12.45 0.68 7.37
N ARG A 218 12.84 -0.60 7.31
CA ARG A 218 13.91 -1.11 6.42
C ARG A 218 13.67 -0.82 4.93
N HIS A 219 12.41 -0.81 4.49
CA HIS A 219 12.01 -0.51 3.12
C HIS A 219 11.77 0.99 2.85
N THR A 220 11.71 1.84 3.88
CA THR A 220 11.23 3.23 3.77
C THR A 220 12.15 4.11 2.91
N ARG A 221 13.47 4.07 3.14
CA ARG A 221 14.43 4.97 2.46
C ARG A 221 14.46 4.79 0.95
N CYS A 222 14.29 3.55 0.49
CA CYS A 222 14.39 3.18 -0.93
C CYS A 222 13.04 2.91 -1.58
N LEU A 223 11.94 3.11 -0.84
CA LEU A 223 10.58 2.77 -1.29
C LEU A 223 10.55 1.31 -1.82
N TYR A 224 10.93 0.37 -0.95
CA TYR A 224 11.27 -1.03 -1.26
C TYR A 224 12.48 -1.17 -2.20
N TRP A 225 12.40 -0.65 -3.42
CA TRP A 225 13.46 -0.57 -4.43
C TRP A 225 13.17 0.44 -5.55
N GLU A 226 11.97 1.03 -5.56
CA GLU A 226 11.53 2.00 -6.57
C GLU A 226 12.37 3.28 -6.57
N GLY A 227 13.11 3.55 -5.50
CA GLY A 227 14.05 4.67 -5.40
C GLY A 227 14.98 4.79 -6.62
N LYS A 228 15.35 3.66 -7.25
CA LYS A 228 16.16 3.64 -8.48
C LYS A 228 15.46 4.23 -9.71
N LEU A 229 14.14 4.13 -9.80
CA LEU A 229 13.37 4.72 -10.91
C LEU A 229 13.25 6.23 -10.78
N ILE A 230 13.39 6.75 -9.55
CA ILE A 230 13.33 8.18 -9.26
C ILE A 230 14.72 8.81 -9.32
N LEU A 231 15.71 8.13 -8.72
CA LEU A 231 17.11 8.54 -8.65
C LEU A 231 18.01 7.33 -8.98
N PRO A 232 18.37 7.12 -10.26
CA PRO A 232 19.07 5.91 -10.72
C PRO A 232 20.41 5.64 -10.04
N PHE A 233 21.08 6.69 -9.57
CA PHE A 233 22.38 6.63 -8.90
C PHE A 233 22.29 6.75 -7.36
N ALA A 234 21.09 6.75 -6.78
CA ALA A 234 20.94 6.95 -5.33
C ALA A 234 21.44 5.77 -4.47
N ASP A 235 21.72 4.63 -5.10
CA ASP A 235 22.36 3.48 -4.47
C ASP A 235 23.90 3.55 -4.49
N GLN A 236 24.49 4.58 -5.10
CA GLN A 236 25.93 4.78 -5.09
C GLN A 236 26.40 5.31 -3.73
N TRP A 237 27.58 4.88 -3.30
CA TRP A 237 28.10 5.19 -1.95
C TRP A 237 28.21 6.71 -1.71
N TRP A 238 28.65 7.49 -2.70
CA TRP A 238 28.82 8.94 -2.60
C TRP A 238 27.47 9.64 -2.42
N PHE A 239 26.44 9.18 -3.13
CA PHE A 239 25.10 9.75 -3.01
C PHE A 239 24.52 9.44 -1.63
N ARG A 240 24.60 8.18 -1.20
CA ARG A 240 24.09 7.78 0.13
C ARG A 240 24.79 8.52 1.25
N PHE A 241 26.09 8.74 1.13
CA PHE A 241 26.87 9.49 2.11
C PHE A 241 26.46 10.96 2.17
N LEU A 242 26.39 11.65 1.02
CA LEU A 242 26.14 13.09 0.94
C LEU A 242 24.66 13.47 1.06
N PHE A 243 23.76 12.72 0.43
CA PHE A 243 22.34 13.04 0.27
C PHE A 243 21.39 11.98 0.82
N GLY A 244 21.89 10.80 1.24
CA GLY A 244 21.04 9.71 1.72
C GLY A 244 20.22 10.04 2.97
N TRP A 245 20.62 11.05 3.75
CA TRP A 245 19.87 11.52 4.92
C TRP A 245 18.61 12.32 4.55
N LEU A 246 18.52 12.84 3.32
CA LEU A 246 17.31 13.49 2.79
C LEU A 246 16.28 12.47 2.28
N MET A 247 16.66 11.22 2.08
CA MET A 247 15.77 10.16 1.61
C MET A 247 14.83 9.66 2.73
N PRO A 248 13.60 9.21 2.40
CA PRO A 248 13.02 9.12 1.06
C PRO A 248 12.36 10.43 0.59
N PRO A 249 12.21 10.64 -0.73
CA PRO A 249 11.34 11.70 -1.24
C PRO A 249 9.89 11.41 -0.84
N LYS A 250 9.16 12.45 -0.42
CA LYS A 250 7.74 12.32 -0.10
C LYS A 250 6.97 12.08 -1.40
N VAL A 251 6.35 10.91 -1.53
CA VAL A 251 5.57 10.50 -2.73
C VAL A 251 4.53 11.55 -3.12
N SER A 252 3.89 12.20 -2.14
CA SER A 252 2.92 13.26 -2.40
C SER A 252 3.51 14.47 -3.12
N LEU A 253 4.76 14.81 -2.82
CA LEU A 253 5.45 15.94 -3.44
C LEU A 253 5.98 15.55 -4.82
N LEU A 254 6.45 14.31 -4.99
CA LEU A 254 6.75 13.77 -6.32
C LEU A 254 5.53 13.88 -7.25
N LYS A 255 4.34 13.50 -6.77
CA LYS A 255 3.09 13.63 -7.53
C LYS A 255 2.73 15.09 -7.83
N ALA A 256 2.92 15.99 -6.87
CA ALA A 256 2.62 17.41 -7.06
C ALA A 256 3.48 18.07 -8.14
N THR A 257 4.69 17.54 -8.41
CA THR A 257 5.58 18.01 -9.47
C THR A 257 5.45 17.21 -10.76
N GLN A 258 4.39 16.41 -10.93
CA GLN A 258 4.07 15.69 -12.16
C GLN A 258 2.97 16.42 -12.94
N GLY A 259 3.30 16.82 -14.18
CA GLY A 259 2.28 17.16 -15.16
C GLY A 259 1.52 15.91 -15.63
N GLU A 260 0.39 16.10 -16.32
CA GLU A 260 -0.47 15.00 -16.78
C GLU A 260 0.28 13.99 -17.65
N ALA A 261 1.14 14.47 -18.55
CA ALA A 261 1.95 13.62 -19.42
C ALA A 261 2.89 12.68 -18.64
N ILE A 262 3.56 13.19 -17.59
CA ILE A 262 4.45 12.39 -16.74
C ILE A 262 3.66 11.39 -15.91
N ARG A 263 2.48 11.78 -15.42
CA ARG A 263 1.60 10.88 -14.66
C ARG A 263 1.14 9.71 -15.53
N ASN A 264 0.69 9.97 -16.75
CA ASN A 264 0.27 8.92 -17.68
C ASN A 264 1.45 8.02 -18.07
N TYR A 265 2.64 8.60 -18.29
CA TYR A 265 3.86 7.85 -18.52
C TYR A 265 4.13 6.84 -17.39
N TYR A 266 4.10 7.26 -16.11
CA TYR A 266 4.28 6.33 -15.00
C TYR A 266 3.17 5.28 -14.93
N HIS A 267 1.92 5.62 -15.22
CA HIS A 267 0.83 4.64 -15.24
C HIS A 267 0.97 3.56 -16.33
N GLU A 268 1.60 3.89 -17.46
CA GLU A 268 1.79 2.96 -18.57
C GLU A 268 3.08 2.14 -18.44
N MET A 269 4.12 2.75 -17.86
CA MET A 269 5.49 2.23 -17.86
C MET A 269 5.92 1.62 -16.52
N HIS A 270 5.03 1.61 -15.54
CA HIS A 270 5.33 1.15 -14.20
C HIS A 270 4.13 0.42 -13.60
N VAL A 271 4.39 -0.70 -12.93
CA VAL A 271 3.38 -1.50 -12.23
C VAL A 271 3.58 -1.35 -10.73
N ILE A 272 2.52 -0.96 -10.02
CA ILE A 272 2.44 -1.02 -8.54
C ILE A 272 1.20 -1.83 -8.21
N GLN A 273 1.39 -3.12 -7.96
CA GLN A 273 0.32 -4.04 -7.59
C GLN A 273 0.75 -4.89 -6.41
N ASP A 274 -0.21 -5.14 -5.54
CA ASP A 274 -0.15 -6.22 -4.56
C ASP A 274 -1.21 -7.25 -4.90
N ILE A 275 -0.87 -8.52 -4.72
CA ILE A 275 -1.79 -9.62 -4.93
C ILE A 275 -1.73 -10.55 -3.72
N LEU A 276 -2.87 -10.78 -3.07
CA LEU A 276 -3.01 -11.73 -1.97
C LEU A 276 -3.34 -13.09 -2.59
N VAL A 277 -2.38 -14.00 -2.57
CA VAL A 277 -2.44 -15.30 -3.26
C VAL A 277 -2.53 -16.42 -2.22
N PRO A 278 -3.44 -17.40 -2.37
CA PRO A 278 -3.40 -18.59 -1.53
C PRO A 278 -2.01 -19.24 -1.58
N LEU A 279 -1.43 -19.61 -0.44
CA LEU A 279 0.00 -19.97 -0.35
C LEU A 279 0.42 -21.06 -1.35
N TYR A 280 -0.45 -22.06 -1.59
CA TYR A 280 -0.19 -23.14 -2.52
C TYR A 280 -0.18 -22.74 -4.01
N LYS A 281 -0.64 -21.53 -4.36
CA LYS A 281 -0.63 -20.95 -5.72
C LYS A 281 0.46 -19.90 -5.93
N VAL A 282 1.33 -19.67 -4.93
CA VAL A 282 2.38 -18.65 -5.03
C VAL A 282 3.34 -18.97 -6.19
N GLY A 283 3.66 -20.24 -6.43
CA GLY A 283 4.48 -20.65 -7.58
C GLY A 283 3.88 -20.17 -8.91
N ASP A 284 2.59 -20.47 -9.14
CA ASP A 284 1.86 -20.08 -10.35
C ASP A 284 1.84 -18.55 -10.53
N ALA A 285 1.65 -17.80 -9.43
CA ALA A 285 1.68 -16.33 -9.47
C ALA A 285 3.05 -15.79 -9.90
N LEU A 286 4.13 -16.38 -9.40
CA LEU A 286 5.50 -15.96 -9.72
C LEU A 286 5.86 -16.25 -11.19
N GLU A 287 5.48 -17.43 -11.69
CA GLU A 287 5.64 -17.78 -13.10
C GLU A 287 4.83 -16.85 -14.01
N TRP A 288 3.61 -16.51 -13.60
CA TRP A 288 2.78 -15.56 -14.33
C TRP A 288 3.44 -14.18 -14.40
N VAL A 289 3.94 -13.65 -13.27
CA VAL A 289 4.58 -12.33 -13.20
C VAL A 289 5.87 -12.29 -14.02
N ASP A 290 6.69 -13.35 -13.96
CA ASP A 290 7.90 -13.47 -14.77
C ASP A 290 7.57 -13.42 -16.26
N ARG A 291 6.64 -14.27 -16.73
CA ARG A 291 6.25 -14.32 -18.15
C ARG A 291 5.67 -13.01 -18.67
N GLU A 292 4.77 -12.38 -17.91
CA GLU A 292 4.00 -11.25 -18.41
C GLU A 292 4.71 -9.91 -18.23
N MET A 293 5.44 -9.75 -17.12
CA MET A 293 5.97 -8.46 -16.68
C MET A 293 7.50 -8.44 -16.48
N GLU A 294 8.13 -9.59 -16.22
CA GLU A 294 9.57 -9.70 -15.96
C GLU A 294 10.04 -8.71 -14.86
N ILE A 295 9.24 -8.56 -13.80
CA ILE A 295 9.50 -7.60 -12.72
C ILE A 295 10.29 -8.26 -11.60
N TYR A 296 11.42 -7.65 -11.27
CA TYR A 296 12.23 -7.99 -10.10
C TYR A 296 12.85 -6.74 -9.45
N PRO A 297 13.10 -6.76 -8.13
CA PRO A 297 12.75 -7.85 -7.21
C PRO A 297 11.24 -7.87 -6.86
N LEU A 298 10.77 -8.98 -6.27
CA LEU A 298 9.42 -9.17 -5.75
C LEU A 298 9.44 -9.31 -4.23
N TRP A 299 8.42 -8.77 -3.55
CA TRP A 299 8.28 -8.84 -2.09
C TRP A 299 7.20 -9.85 -1.73
N LEU A 300 7.52 -10.82 -0.88
CA LEU A 300 6.56 -11.83 -0.41
C LEU A 300 6.38 -11.71 1.10
N CYS A 301 5.12 -11.58 1.53
CA CYS A 301 4.75 -11.52 2.93
C CYS A 301 3.60 -12.51 3.23
N PRO A 302 3.92 -13.73 3.68
CA PRO A 302 2.91 -14.70 4.07
C PRO A 302 2.12 -14.24 5.30
N HIS A 303 0.81 -14.43 5.27
CA HIS A 303 -0.11 -14.04 6.32
C HIS A 303 -1.30 -15.02 6.42
N LYS A 304 -1.92 -15.05 7.60
CA LYS A 304 -3.14 -15.82 7.83
C LYS A 304 -4.36 -15.02 7.43
N LEU A 305 -5.21 -15.60 6.59
CA LEU A 305 -6.57 -15.11 6.37
C LEU A 305 -7.52 -15.93 7.25
N TYR A 306 -7.99 -15.31 8.33
CA TYR A 306 -8.85 -15.99 9.30
C TYR A 306 -10.25 -16.21 8.76
N LYS A 307 -10.82 -17.38 9.09
CA LYS A 307 -12.23 -17.67 8.94
C LYS A 307 -13.00 -16.96 10.05
N LEU A 308 -13.76 -15.94 9.68
CA LEU A 308 -14.60 -15.19 10.61
C LEU A 308 -16.03 -15.73 10.62
N PRO A 309 -16.79 -15.53 11.72
CA PRO A 309 -18.21 -15.91 11.80
C PRO A 309 -19.09 -15.19 10.76
N VAL A 310 -18.62 -14.03 10.27
CA VAL A 310 -19.28 -13.24 9.23
C VAL A 310 -18.34 -13.11 8.05
N LYS A 311 -18.84 -13.40 6.85
CA LYS A 311 -18.07 -13.28 5.61
C LYS A 311 -17.79 -11.81 5.31
N THR A 312 -16.50 -11.46 5.19
CA THR A 312 -16.07 -10.10 4.81
C THR A 312 -15.71 -10.03 3.32
N MET A 313 -15.32 -8.85 2.82
CA MET A 313 -14.95 -8.68 1.40
C MET A 313 -13.84 -9.64 0.94
N VAL A 314 -12.94 -10.01 1.85
CA VAL A 314 -11.93 -11.06 1.68
C VAL A 314 -12.25 -12.21 2.62
N TYR A 315 -12.07 -13.45 2.18
CA TYR A 315 -12.42 -14.63 2.96
C TYR A 315 -11.65 -15.86 2.44
N PRO A 316 -11.38 -16.86 3.29
CA PRO A 316 -10.75 -18.11 2.87
C PRO A 316 -11.54 -18.84 1.78
N GLU A 317 -10.86 -19.63 0.96
CA GLU A 317 -11.48 -20.51 -0.02
C GLU A 317 -12.46 -21.49 0.65
N ALA A 318 -13.59 -21.75 0.00
CA ALA A 318 -14.56 -22.71 0.53
C ALA A 318 -13.92 -24.11 0.64
N GLY A 319 -14.00 -24.72 1.83
CA GLY A 319 -13.49 -26.06 2.08
C GLY A 319 -11.98 -26.15 2.34
N PHE A 320 -11.28 -25.02 2.54
CA PHE A 320 -9.86 -25.02 2.88
C PHE A 320 -9.57 -25.86 4.14
N GLU A 321 -10.52 -25.92 5.09
CA GLU A 321 -10.42 -26.65 6.35
C GLU A 321 -10.40 -28.18 6.15
N LEU A 322 -11.00 -28.65 5.06
CA LEU A 322 -11.02 -30.06 4.66
C LEU A 322 -9.74 -30.43 3.90
N GLN A 323 -9.25 -29.49 3.08
CA GLN A 323 -8.05 -29.69 2.26
C GLN A 323 -6.77 -29.66 3.09
N ARG A 324 -6.73 -28.82 4.14
CA ARG A 324 -5.60 -28.69 5.08
C ARG A 324 -4.25 -28.58 4.36
N ARG A 325 -4.16 -27.64 3.43
CA ARG A 325 -2.94 -27.46 2.64
C ARG A 325 -1.81 -26.94 3.54
N GLN A 326 -0.59 -26.98 3.01
CA GLN A 326 0.59 -26.51 3.74
C GLN A 326 0.38 -25.10 4.30
N GLY A 327 0.58 -24.97 5.61
CA GLY A 327 0.45 -23.71 6.34
C GLY A 327 -0.96 -23.42 6.88
N ASP A 328 -2.01 -24.00 6.30
CA ASP A 328 -3.39 -23.78 6.75
C ASP A 328 -3.60 -24.31 8.18
N THR A 329 -4.45 -23.62 8.93
CA THR A 329 -4.94 -24.04 10.25
C THR A 329 -6.44 -24.32 10.18
N GLN A 330 -7.02 -24.82 11.28
CA GLN A 330 -8.47 -25.10 11.34
C GLN A 330 -9.32 -23.83 11.17
N ASP A 331 -8.75 -22.69 11.52
CA ASP A 331 -9.41 -21.39 11.63
C ASP A 331 -8.86 -20.34 10.64
N ALA A 332 -7.82 -20.65 9.85
CA ALA A 332 -7.24 -19.72 8.89
C ALA A 332 -6.60 -20.42 7.70
N GLN A 333 -6.77 -19.86 6.51
CA GLN A 333 -6.04 -20.25 5.32
C GLN A 333 -4.78 -19.38 5.18
N MET A 334 -3.67 -19.98 4.77
CA MET A 334 -2.46 -19.22 4.47
C MET A 334 -2.54 -18.55 3.10
N PHE A 335 -2.30 -17.25 3.10
CA PHE A 335 -2.13 -16.42 1.92
C PHE A 335 -0.74 -15.79 1.94
N THR A 336 -0.30 -15.28 0.79
CA THR A 336 0.93 -14.52 0.65
C THR A 336 0.61 -13.25 -0.11
N ASP A 337 0.98 -12.12 0.46
CA ASP A 337 1.01 -10.86 -0.27
C ASP A 337 2.24 -10.86 -1.17
N VAL A 338 2.03 -10.72 -2.48
CA VAL A 338 3.09 -10.66 -3.50
C VAL A 338 3.11 -9.25 -4.07
N GLY A 339 4.13 -8.49 -3.67
CA GLY A 339 4.40 -7.14 -4.11
C GLY A 339 5.14 -7.07 -5.42
N VAL A 340 4.47 -6.51 -6.43
CA VAL A 340 4.95 -6.31 -7.80
C VAL A 340 5.08 -4.80 -8.03
N TYR A 341 6.26 -4.25 -7.74
CA TYR A 341 6.51 -2.80 -7.81
C TYR A 341 7.75 -2.48 -8.64
N TYR A 342 7.64 -2.29 -9.95
CA TYR A 342 8.76 -1.78 -10.72
C TYR A 342 8.36 -1.37 -12.15
N ALA A 343 9.36 -0.90 -12.91
CA ALA A 343 9.28 -0.89 -14.35
C ALA A 343 9.42 -2.32 -14.88
N PRO A 344 8.46 -2.82 -15.69
CA PRO A 344 8.54 -4.13 -16.35
C PRO A 344 9.82 -4.30 -17.17
N GLY A 345 10.33 -5.53 -17.28
CA GLY A 345 11.50 -5.86 -18.11
C GLY A 345 11.43 -5.31 -19.55
N PRO A 346 10.30 -5.43 -20.27
CA PRO A 346 10.11 -4.86 -21.59
C PRO A 346 10.31 -3.33 -21.60
N VAL A 347 9.79 -2.63 -20.59
CA VAL A 347 9.96 -1.17 -20.46
C VAL A 347 11.43 -0.82 -20.26
N LEU A 348 12.14 -1.55 -19.40
CA LEU A 348 13.58 -1.35 -19.15
C LEU A 348 14.43 -1.57 -20.41
N ARG A 349 14.01 -2.48 -21.29
CA ARG A 349 14.64 -2.73 -22.59
C ARG A 349 14.19 -1.76 -23.69
N GLY A 350 13.27 -0.83 -23.40
CA GLY A 350 12.73 0.12 -24.38
C GLY A 350 11.78 -0.52 -25.39
N GLU A 351 11.13 -1.62 -25.03
CA GLU A 351 10.12 -2.33 -25.83
C GLU A 351 8.73 -1.77 -25.58
N VAL A 352 7.81 -2.06 -26.52
CA VAL A 352 6.39 -1.75 -26.33
C VAL A 352 5.83 -2.59 -25.18
N PHE A 353 5.13 -1.92 -24.27
CA PHE A 353 4.46 -2.52 -23.13
C PHE A 353 3.17 -1.74 -22.84
N ASP A 354 2.08 -2.47 -22.61
CA ASP A 354 0.80 -1.89 -22.16
C ASP A 354 0.56 -2.30 -20.71
N GLY A 355 0.87 -1.39 -19.78
CA GLY A 355 0.67 -1.65 -18.35
C GLY A 355 -0.79 -1.75 -17.94
N ALA A 356 -1.70 -1.09 -18.64
CA ALA A 356 -3.12 -1.18 -18.32
C ALA A 356 -3.66 -2.57 -18.66
N ASP A 357 -3.31 -3.08 -19.85
CA ASP A 357 -3.71 -4.41 -20.28
C ASP A 357 -3.02 -5.51 -19.46
N ALA A 358 -1.74 -5.35 -19.15
CA ALA A 358 -1.01 -6.29 -18.28
C ALA A 358 -1.64 -6.38 -16.88
N VAL A 359 -2.00 -5.26 -16.27
CA VAL A 359 -2.71 -5.26 -14.97
C VAL A 359 -4.11 -5.86 -15.10
N ARG A 360 -4.86 -5.59 -16.18
CA ARG A 360 -6.16 -6.21 -16.40
C ARG A 360 -6.08 -7.73 -16.51
N ARG A 361 -5.07 -8.25 -17.23
CA ARG A 361 -4.81 -9.70 -17.30
C ARG A 361 -4.46 -10.28 -15.93
N LEU A 362 -3.64 -9.57 -15.14
CA LEU A 362 -3.31 -9.97 -13.77
C LEU A 362 -4.58 -10.08 -12.91
N GLU A 363 -5.43 -9.06 -12.92
CA GLU A 363 -6.66 -9.04 -12.11
C GLU A 363 -7.66 -10.14 -12.52
N ASN A 364 -7.75 -10.46 -13.81
CA ASN A 364 -8.57 -11.59 -14.25
C ASN A 364 -7.98 -12.93 -13.78
N TRP A 365 -6.67 -13.12 -13.89
CA TRP A 365 -5.98 -14.30 -13.37
C TRP A 365 -6.20 -14.45 -11.86
N MET A 366 -6.19 -13.34 -11.11
CA MET A 366 -6.48 -13.32 -9.68
C MET A 366 -7.91 -13.80 -9.37
N ILE A 367 -8.91 -13.34 -10.13
CA ILE A 367 -10.31 -13.78 -9.96
C ILE A 367 -10.42 -15.30 -10.17
N GLU A 368 -9.80 -15.80 -11.24
CA GLU A 368 -9.80 -17.23 -11.58
C GLU A 368 -9.08 -18.09 -10.53
N ASN A 369 -8.16 -17.48 -9.77
CA ASN A 369 -7.34 -18.16 -8.78
C ASN A 369 -7.75 -17.89 -7.32
N HIS A 370 -8.89 -17.22 -7.09
CA HIS A 370 -9.37 -16.84 -5.76
C HIS A 370 -8.37 -15.99 -4.97
N CYS A 371 -7.64 -15.13 -5.68
CA CYS A 371 -6.75 -14.14 -5.11
C CYS A 371 -7.50 -12.81 -4.87
N PHE A 372 -6.95 -11.96 -4.00
CA PHE A 372 -7.52 -10.64 -3.72
C PHE A 372 -6.52 -9.52 -3.97
N GLN A 373 -7.00 -8.36 -4.44
CA GLN A 373 -6.17 -7.18 -4.63
C GLN A 373 -6.32 -6.21 -3.45
N PRO A 374 -5.24 -5.82 -2.75
CA PRO A 374 -5.30 -4.76 -1.78
C PRO A 374 -5.71 -3.42 -2.43
N GLN A 375 -6.80 -2.84 -1.94
CA GLN A 375 -7.49 -1.70 -2.57
C GLN A 375 -6.75 -0.35 -2.45
N TYR A 376 -5.46 -0.34 -2.13
CA TYR A 376 -4.63 0.86 -2.27
C TYR A 376 -4.11 1.03 -3.70
N ALA A 377 -3.90 -0.08 -4.41
CA ALA A 377 -3.52 -0.13 -5.81
C ALA A 377 -4.67 0.36 -6.71
N VAL A 378 -4.33 0.69 -7.95
CA VAL A 378 -5.31 1.09 -8.97
C VAL A 378 -5.85 -0.17 -9.62
N SER A 379 -7.17 -0.30 -9.71
CA SER A 379 -7.82 -1.43 -10.38
C SER A 379 -8.26 -1.12 -11.80
N GLU A 380 -8.01 -2.02 -12.75
CA GLU A 380 -8.48 -1.95 -14.15
C GLU A 380 -9.84 -2.65 -14.35
N LEU A 381 -10.35 -3.32 -13.31
CA LEU A 381 -11.62 -4.03 -13.36
C LEU A 381 -12.81 -3.09 -13.56
N ASN A 382 -13.81 -3.59 -14.29
CA ASN A 382 -15.17 -3.06 -14.23
C ASN A 382 -15.84 -3.48 -12.91
N GLU A 383 -16.96 -2.84 -12.55
CA GLU A 383 -17.65 -3.07 -11.27
C GLU A 383 -18.07 -4.54 -11.09
N LYS A 384 -18.58 -5.17 -12.15
CA LYS A 384 -19.02 -6.57 -12.12
C LYS A 384 -17.85 -7.50 -11.80
N SER A 385 -16.71 -7.34 -12.46
CA SER A 385 -15.52 -8.16 -12.18
C SER A 385 -14.91 -7.84 -10.82
N PHE A 386 -14.94 -6.59 -10.38
CA PHE A 386 -14.50 -6.22 -9.04
C PHE A 386 -15.28 -6.99 -7.95
N TRP A 387 -16.61 -7.04 -8.07
CA TRP A 387 -17.45 -7.82 -7.13
C TRP A 387 -17.45 -9.33 -7.38
N ARG A 388 -16.76 -9.82 -8.42
CA ARG A 388 -16.40 -11.25 -8.52
C ARG A 388 -15.17 -11.57 -7.68
N MET A 389 -14.25 -10.62 -7.53
CA MET A 389 -13.07 -10.76 -6.67
C MET A 389 -13.45 -10.63 -5.19
N PHE A 390 -14.33 -9.70 -4.82
CA PHE A 390 -14.70 -9.42 -3.43
C PHE A 390 -16.15 -9.76 -3.11
N ASP A 391 -16.42 -10.17 -1.87
CA ASP A 391 -17.80 -10.34 -1.41
C ASP A 391 -18.43 -8.99 -1.01
N ALA A 392 -19.49 -8.58 -1.73
CA ALA A 392 -20.18 -7.33 -1.48
C ALA A 392 -21.20 -7.38 -0.33
N GLY A 393 -21.56 -8.57 0.18
CA GLY A 393 -22.75 -8.76 1.01
C GLY A 393 -22.71 -7.96 2.31
N LEU A 394 -21.68 -8.19 3.13
CA LEU A 394 -21.49 -7.44 4.39
C LEU A 394 -21.24 -5.95 4.13
N TYR A 395 -20.52 -5.63 3.06
CA TYR A 395 -20.21 -4.26 2.68
C TYR A 395 -21.49 -3.46 2.40
N GLU A 396 -22.37 -3.97 1.54
CA GLU A 396 -23.64 -3.33 1.19
C GLU A 396 -24.62 -3.31 2.37
N HIS A 397 -24.65 -4.37 3.19
CA HIS A 397 -25.44 -4.37 4.42
C HIS A 397 -25.04 -3.21 5.36
N CYS A 398 -23.74 -3.05 5.61
CA CYS A 398 -23.22 -1.94 6.41
C CYS A 398 -23.53 -0.58 5.77
N ARG A 399 -23.43 -0.47 4.44
CA ARG A 399 -23.73 0.78 3.76
C ARG A 399 -25.18 1.20 3.93
N LYS A 400 -26.13 0.28 3.80
CA LYS A 400 -27.55 0.55 4.02
C LYS A 400 -27.84 0.88 5.48
N LYS A 401 -27.41 0.01 6.40
CA LYS A 401 -27.63 0.14 7.85
C LYS A 401 -27.18 1.49 8.41
N TYR A 402 -26.07 2.03 7.92
CA TYR A 402 -25.49 3.28 8.42
C TYR A 402 -25.75 4.50 7.51
N GLY A 403 -26.69 4.41 6.54
CA GLY A 403 -27.03 5.53 5.65
C GLY A 403 -25.86 6.00 4.77
N ALA A 404 -24.94 5.10 4.43
CA ALA A 404 -23.75 5.41 3.65
C ALA A 404 -24.03 5.49 2.14
N VAL A 405 -25.11 4.87 1.67
CA VAL A 405 -25.57 4.96 0.27
C VAL A 405 -25.95 6.41 -0.04
N GLY A 406 -25.40 7.00 -1.12
CA GLY A 406 -25.49 8.42 -1.46
C GLY A 406 -24.89 9.42 -0.47
N THR A 407 -24.30 8.96 0.63
CA THR A 407 -23.48 9.79 1.53
C THR A 407 -22.00 9.62 1.22
N PHE A 408 -21.54 8.39 0.97
CA PHE A 408 -20.15 8.08 0.70
C PHE A 408 -19.99 7.30 -0.61
N MET A 409 -18.98 7.71 -1.39
CA MET A 409 -18.57 6.99 -2.60
C MET A 409 -18.27 5.52 -2.31
N SER A 410 -18.80 4.62 -3.16
CA SER A 410 -18.52 3.18 -3.11
C SER A 410 -17.02 2.89 -3.25
N VAL A 411 -16.59 1.78 -2.67
CA VAL A 411 -15.18 1.37 -2.64
C VAL A 411 -14.65 1.04 -4.03
N TYR A 412 -15.47 0.43 -4.88
CA TYR A 412 -15.13 0.17 -6.28
C TYR A 412 -14.73 1.47 -6.99
N TYR A 413 -15.61 2.48 -6.94
CA TYR A 413 -15.35 3.77 -7.55
C TYR A 413 -14.15 4.48 -6.92
N LYS A 414 -13.78 4.19 -5.66
CA LYS A 414 -12.56 4.74 -5.03
C LYS A 414 -11.27 4.08 -5.54
N SER A 415 -11.34 2.87 -6.07
CA SER A 415 -10.17 2.07 -6.45
C SER A 415 -9.97 1.92 -7.95
N LYS A 416 -11.03 2.07 -8.76
CA LYS A 416 -10.94 1.96 -10.22
C LYS A 416 -10.03 3.02 -10.86
N LYS A 417 -9.43 2.67 -12.01
CA LYS A 417 -8.67 3.59 -12.85
C LYS A 417 -9.58 4.59 -13.57
N GLY A 418 -8.98 5.70 -13.97
CA GLY A 418 -9.62 6.74 -14.77
C GLY A 418 -10.05 7.95 -13.94
N ARG A 419 -10.41 9.03 -14.65
CA ARG A 419 -11.07 10.17 -14.03
C ARG A 419 -12.50 9.78 -13.73
N LYS A 420 -12.99 10.13 -12.54
CA LYS A 420 -14.40 9.91 -12.22
C LYS A 420 -15.21 10.98 -12.89
N THR A 421 -16.22 10.58 -13.65
CA THR A 421 -17.06 11.55 -14.35
C THR A 421 -18.04 12.19 -13.35
N GLU A 422 -18.48 13.42 -13.63
CA GLU A 422 -19.56 14.01 -12.83
C GLU A 422 -20.82 13.14 -12.84
N LYS A 423 -21.07 12.42 -13.94
CA LYS A 423 -22.18 11.48 -14.07
C LYS A 423 -22.12 10.39 -13.00
N GLU A 424 -20.97 9.73 -12.84
CA GLU A 424 -20.79 8.68 -11.83
C GLU A 424 -20.95 9.20 -10.40
N VAL A 425 -20.52 10.44 -10.14
CA VAL A 425 -20.72 11.08 -8.84
C VAL A 425 -22.21 11.36 -8.61
N ARG A 426 -22.93 11.85 -9.63
CA ARG A 426 -24.37 12.10 -9.56
C ARG A 426 -25.17 10.80 -9.39
N GLU A 427 -24.82 9.74 -10.13
CA GLU A 427 -25.44 8.41 -9.97
C GLU A 427 -25.23 7.88 -8.55
N ALA A 428 -24.01 8.00 -8.01
CA ALA A 428 -23.73 7.61 -6.63
C ALA A 428 -24.50 8.45 -5.60
N GLU A 429 -24.72 9.75 -5.86
CA GLU A 429 -25.57 10.63 -5.03
C GLU A 429 -27.06 10.24 -5.12
N GLN A 430 -27.55 9.90 -6.33
CA GLN A 430 -28.94 9.56 -6.60
C GLN A 430 -29.34 8.17 -6.08
N ALA A 431 -28.38 7.26 -5.88
CA ALA A 431 -28.64 5.94 -5.31
C ALA A 431 -29.36 6.00 -3.94
N HIS A 432 -29.20 7.09 -3.17
CA HIS A 432 -29.95 7.28 -1.93
C HIS A 432 -31.45 7.53 -2.15
N LEU A 433 -31.82 8.23 -3.24
CA LEU A 433 -33.21 8.47 -3.60
C LEU A 433 -33.90 7.15 -3.99
N GLU A 434 -33.26 6.34 -4.82
CA GLU A 434 -33.80 5.01 -5.21
C GLU A 434 -33.97 4.07 -4.01
N THR A 435 -33.05 4.12 -3.04
CA THR A 435 -33.16 3.31 -1.80
C THR A 435 -34.31 3.81 -0.92
N ALA A 436 -34.49 5.13 -0.81
CA ALA A 436 -35.60 5.72 -0.04
C ALA A 436 -36.97 5.41 -0.66
N TYR A 437 -37.10 5.43 -1.99
CA TYR A 437 -38.34 5.00 -2.66
C TYR A 437 -38.60 3.49 -2.48
N ALA A 438 -37.56 2.65 -2.52
CA ALA A 438 -37.70 1.21 -2.30
C ALA A 438 -38.08 0.83 -0.85
N GLU A 439 -37.72 1.65 0.14
CA GLU A 439 -38.14 1.48 1.55
C GLU A 439 -39.59 1.96 1.78
N VAL A 440 -40.10 2.90 0.97
CA VAL A 440 -41.50 3.38 1.04
C VAL A 440 -42.48 2.40 0.36
N ASP A 441 -42.03 1.65 -0.64
CA ASP A 441 -42.83 0.66 -1.38
C ASP A 441 -42.84 -0.75 -0.74
N GLN A 442 -42.13 -0.97 0.37
CA GLN A 442 -42.28 -2.19 1.16
C GLN A 442 -43.50 -2.05 2.09
N PRO A 443 -44.52 -2.92 2.01
CA PRO A 443 -45.60 -2.90 2.99
C PRO A 443 -45.01 -3.12 4.38
N ALA A 444 -45.42 -2.27 5.32
CA ALA A 444 -45.05 -2.42 6.71
C ALA A 444 -45.73 -3.68 7.27
N ASP A 445 -44.97 -4.77 7.39
CA ASP A 445 -45.35 -5.95 8.18
C ASP A 445 -44.86 -5.81 9.63
#